data_AF-A0A2C8BE91-F1
#
_entry.id   AF-A0A2C8BE91-F1
#
_cell.length_a   1.000
_cell.length_b   1.000
_cell.length_c   1.000
_cell.angle_alpha   90.00
_cell.angle_beta   90.00
_cell.angle_gamma   90.00
#
_symmetry.space_group_name_H-M   'P 1'
#
loop_
_entity.id
_entity.type
_entity.pdbx_description
1 polymer ?
#
loop_
_entity_poly.entity_id
_entity_poly.type
_entity_poly.pdbx_seq_one_letter_code
_entity_poly.pdbx_strand_id
1 'polypeptide(L)' 'MSTVWPSLKARQLRRILEASGYTEVADSRRGSHLTLRHPKLKDIRWAFHDKQTVPPMLVKKILLRDAGMSLDEALEVLK' A
#
# COMPACT_ATOMS: atom_id res chain seq x y z
N MET A 1 -6.78 20.25 11.57
CA MET A 1 -7.63 19.05 11.76
C MET A 1 -6.72 17.82 11.72
N SER A 2 -6.80 16.94 12.70
CA SER A 2 -6.08 15.66 12.66
C SER A 2 -6.74 14.73 11.66
N THR A 3 -6.08 14.45 10.53
CA THR A 3 -6.53 13.44 9.58
C THR A 3 -6.58 12.07 10.27
N VAL A 4 -7.77 11.48 10.37
CA VAL A 4 -7.95 10.12 10.89
C VAL A 4 -7.63 9.13 9.78
N TRP A 5 -6.69 8.21 10.03
CA TRP A 5 -6.31 7.17 9.08
C TRP A 5 -7.07 5.88 9.42
N PRO A 6 -7.63 5.16 8.44
CA PRO A 6 -8.34 3.92 8.71
C PRO A 6 -7.37 2.76 8.90
N SER A 7 -7.80 1.73 9.65
CA SER A 7 -7.22 0.40 9.52
C SER A 7 -7.80 -0.27 8.28
N LEU A 8 -6.99 -0.99 7.51
CA LEU A 8 -7.45 -1.68 6.29
C LEU A 8 -7.10 -3.16 6.33
N LYS A 9 -7.89 -4.01 5.67
CA LYS A 9 -7.38 -5.34 5.31
C LYS A 9 -6.21 -5.20 4.35
N ALA A 10 -5.19 -6.03 4.50
CA ALA A 10 -4.03 -6.04 3.63
C ALA A 10 -4.44 -6.15 2.16
N ARG A 11 -5.41 -7.01 1.84
CA ARG A 11 -5.97 -7.12 0.49
C ARG A 11 -6.58 -5.81 -0.04
N GLN A 12 -7.24 -5.01 0.82
CA GLN A 12 -7.79 -3.71 0.42
C GLN A 12 -6.67 -2.72 0.11
N LEU A 13 -5.68 -2.62 1.01
CA LEU A 13 -4.53 -1.75 0.79
C LEU A 13 -3.73 -2.14 -0.47
N ARG A 14 -3.56 -3.44 -0.73
CA ARG A 14 -2.93 -3.93 -1.96
C ARG A 14 -3.67 -3.46 -3.21
N ARG A 15 -5.01 -3.55 -3.22
CA ARG A 15 -5.83 -3.09 -4.36
C ARG A 15 -5.70 -1.58 -4.59
N ILE A 16 -5.60 -0.79 -3.52
CA ILE A 16 -5.36 0.65 -3.62
C ILE A 16 -4.01 0.91 -4.30
N LEU A 17 -2.95 0.22 -3.89
CA LEU A 17 -1.62 0.35 -4.53
C LEU A 17 -1.66 -0.09 -6.00
N GLU A 18 -2.35 -1.18 -6.31
CA GLU A 18 -2.52 -1.65 -7.69
C GLU A 18 -3.27 -0.63 -8.55
N ALA A 19 -4.34 -0.03 -8.04
CA ALA A 19 -5.10 1.02 -8.71
C ALA A 19 -4.27 2.30 -8.91
N SER A 20 -3.29 2.56 -8.03
CA SER A 20 -2.36 3.67 -8.18
C SER A 20 -1.16 3.38 -9.09
N GLY A 21 -1.14 2.22 -9.77
CA GLY A 21 -0.13 1.86 -10.76
C GLY A 21 0.98 0.93 -10.25
N TYR A 22 0.89 0.39 -9.03
CA TYR A 22 1.78 -0.69 -8.61
C TYR A 22 1.40 -2.00 -9.27
N THR A 23 2.39 -2.82 -9.60
CA THR A 23 2.19 -4.17 -10.15
C THR A 23 3.07 -5.17 -9.42
N GLU A 24 2.58 -6.40 -9.24
CA GLU A 24 3.41 -7.48 -8.69
C GLU A 24 4.56 -7.81 -9.65
N VAL A 25 5.78 -7.81 -9.15
CA VAL A 25 6.95 -8.24 -9.92
C VAL A 25 6.91 -9.75 -10.09
N ALA A 26 7.00 -10.23 -11.33
CA ALA A 26 7.05 -11.64 -11.67
C ALA A 26 8.14 -12.37 -10.86
N ASP A 27 7.84 -13.58 -10.38
CA ASP A 27 8.73 -14.46 -9.59
C ASP A 27 9.27 -13.88 -8.27
N SER A 28 8.79 -12.71 -7.83
CA SER A 28 9.20 -12.09 -6.56
C SER A 28 8.56 -12.73 -5.33
N ARG A 29 7.53 -13.57 -5.54
CA ARG A 29 6.80 -14.21 -4.46
C ARG A 29 7.68 -15.21 -3.72
N ARG A 30 7.75 -15.06 -2.39
CA ARG A 30 8.42 -15.97 -1.45
C ARG A 30 7.50 -16.13 -0.23
N GLY A 31 6.66 -17.15 -0.26
CA GLY A 31 5.57 -17.32 0.71
C GLY A 31 4.51 -16.22 0.58
N SER A 32 4.20 -15.53 1.68
CA SER A 32 3.28 -14.38 1.70
C SER A 32 3.91 -13.08 1.20
N HIS A 33 5.24 -13.05 1.04
CA HIS A 33 5.95 -11.84 0.64
C HIS A 33 6.06 -11.76 -0.88
N LEU A 34 5.95 -10.55 -1.42
CA LEU A 34 6.15 -10.24 -2.84
C LEU A 34 6.71 -8.82 -2.98
N THR A 35 7.15 -8.45 -4.18
CA THR A 35 7.53 -7.07 -4.48
C THR A 35 6.49 -6.42 -5.38
N LEU A 36 6.03 -5.23 -5.00
CA LEU A 36 5.21 -4.37 -5.83
C LEU A 36 6.11 -3.30 -6.47
N ARG A 37 6.01 -3.13 -7.78
CA ARG A 37 6.79 -2.15 -8.55
C ARG A 37 5.90 -1.07 -9.14
N HIS A 38 6.41 0.16 -9.13
CA HIS A 38 5.79 1.30 -9.78
C HIS A 38 6.79 1.93 -10.76
N PRO A 39 6.37 2.40 -11.95
CA PRO A 39 7.29 2.93 -12.97
C PRO A 39 8.04 4.19 -12.54
N LYS A 40 7.50 4.97 -11.59
CA LYS A 40 8.06 6.27 -11.14
C LYS A 40 8.42 6.33 -9.65
N LEU A 41 8.05 5.32 -8.87
CA LEU A 41 8.13 5.35 -7.40
C LEU A 41 8.93 4.15 -6.92
N LYS A 42 9.32 4.14 -5.63
CA LYS A 42 10.10 3.05 -5.06
C LYS A 42 9.30 1.75 -5.04
N ASP A 43 9.98 0.64 -5.26
CA ASP A 43 9.43 -0.69 -5.07
C ASP A 43 9.03 -0.90 -3.60
N ILE A 44 7.86 -1.50 -3.38
CA ILE A 44 7.35 -1.83 -2.06
C ILE A 44 7.51 -3.33 -1.83
N ARG A 45 8.27 -3.70 -0.81
CA ARG A 45 8.26 -5.08 -0.31
C ARG A 45 6.96 -5.31 0.45
N TRP A 46 6.04 -6.03 -0.17
CA TRP A 46 4.76 -6.38 0.42
C TRP A 46 4.92 -7.61 1.31
N ALA A 47 4.71 -7.43 2.62
CA ALA A 47 4.96 -8.44 3.64
C ALA A 47 3.73 -8.73 4.51
N PHE A 48 2.53 -8.69 3.92
CA PHE A 48 1.28 -8.92 4.63
C PHE A 48 0.56 -10.16 4.12
N HIS A 49 -0.02 -10.94 5.04
CA HIS A 49 -1.02 -11.93 4.68
C HIS A 49 -2.35 -11.23 4.33
N ASP A 50 -3.04 -11.68 3.29
CA ASP A 50 -4.28 -11.05 2.77
C ASP A 50 -5.33 -10.71 3.84
N LYS A 51 -5.49 -11.57 4.85
CA LYS A 51 -6.51 -11.45 5.90
C LYS A 51 -6.09 -10.53 7.06
N GLN A 52 -4.81 -10.15 7.11
CA GLN A 52 -4.27 -9.28 8.16
C GLN A 52 -4.88 -7.89 8.06
N THR A 53 -5.15 -7.29 9.22
CA THR A 53 -5.51 -5.88 9.32
C THR A 53 -4.23 -5.05 9.49
N VAL A 54 -4.03 -4.07 8.61
CA VAL A 54 -2.95 -3.09 8.65
C VAL A 54 -3.41 -1.91 9.52
N PRO A 55 -2.66 -1.54 10.57
CA PRO A 55 -3.06 -0.48 11.49
C PRO A 55 -2.95 0.92 10.84
N PRO A 56 -3.70 1.93 11.33
CA PRO A 56 -3.77 3.28 10.76
C PRO A 56 -2.43 3.92 10.43
N MET A 57 -1.48 3.87 11.37
CA MET A 57 -0.17 4.48 11.20
C MET A 57 0.66 3.80 10.10
N LEU A 58 0.44 2.51 9.89
CA LEU A 58 1.13 1.75 8.84
C LEU A 58 0.48 2.00 7.48
N VAL A 59 -0.86 2.14 7.40
CA VAL A 59 -1.55 2.61 6.19
C VAL A 59 -1.01 3.98 5.77
N LYS A 60 -0.95 4.94 6.70
CA LYS A 60 -0.37 6.27 6.47
C LYS A 60 1.07 6.20 5.94
N LYS A 61 1.93 5.42 6.62
CA LYS A 61 3.34 5.25 6.21
C LYS A 61 3.44 4.68 4.80
N ILE A 62 2.67 3.63 4.50
CA ILE A 62 2.73 2.96 3.21
C ILE A 62 2.31 3.92 2.11
N LEU A 63 1.19 4.63 2.24
CA LEU A 63 0.70 5.52 1.19
C LEU A 63 1.61 6.74 1.00
N LEU A 64 1.99 7.43 2.08
CA LEU A 64 2.73 8.69 1.96
C LEU A 64 4.24 8.48 1.75
N ARG A 65 4.84 7.54 2.46
CA ARG A 65 6.30 7.39 2.48
C ARG A 65 6.78 6.31 1.51
N ASP A 66 6.15 5.14 1.53
CA ASP A 66 6.62 4.00 0.74
C ASP A 66 6.12 4.11 -0.71
N ALA A 67 4.86 4.48 -0.90
CA ALA A 67 4.24 4.75 -2.20
C ALA A 67 4.41 6.19 -2.67
N GLY A 68 4.93 7.09 -1.83
CA GLY A 68 5.26 8.47 -2.24
C GLY A 68 4.08 9.32 -2.67
N MET A 69 2.85 8.98 -2.27
CA MET A 69 1.66 9.78 -2.55
C MET A 69 1.70 11.08 -1.73
N SER A 70 1.16 12.14 -2.29
CA SER A 70 0.79 13.33 -1.53
C SER A 70 -0.35 13.01 -0.54
N LEU A 71 -0.56 13.90 0.43
CA LEU A 71 -1.65 13.75 1.40
C LEU A 71 -3.02 13.70 0.71
N ASP A 72 -3.24 14.55 -0.28
CA ASP A 72 -4.53 14.65 -0.98
C ASP A 72 -4.80 13.39 -1.83
N GLU A 73 -3.81 12.91 -2.58
CA GLU A 73 -3.91 11.64 -3.33
C GLU A 73 -4.21 10.47 -2.39
N ALA A 74 -3.49 10.38 -1.27
CA ALA A 74 -3.67 9.32 -0.30
C ALA A 74 -5.08 9.35 0.34
N LEU A 75 -5.66 10.53 0.55
CA LEU A 75 -7.01 10.65 1.08
C LEU A 75 -8.09 10.37 0.03
N GLU A 76 -7.84 10.72 -1.23
CA GLU A 76 -8.76 10.42 -2.33
C GLU A 76 -8.92 8.91 -2.53
N VAL A 77 -7.82 8.14 -2.49
CA VAL A 77 -7.86 6.67 -2.66
C VAL A 77 -8.42 5.93 -1.44
N LEU A 78 -8.65 6.61 -0.32
CA LEU A 78 -9.22 6.05 0.91
C LEU A 78 -10.73 6.28 1.04
N LYS A 79 -11.34 7.06 0.14
CA LYS A 79 -12.79 7.25 0.04
C LYS A 79 -13.46 6.01 -0.53
#